data_AF-A0A1I7UKA4-F1
#
_entry.id   AF-A0A1I7UKA4-F1
#
_cell.length_a   1.000
_cell.length_b   1.000
_cell.length_c   1.000
_cell.angle_alpha   90.00
_cell.angle_beta   90.00
_cell.angle_gamma   90.00
#
_symmetry.space_group_name_H-M   'P 1'
#
loop_
_entity.id
_entity.type
_entity.pdbx_description
1 polymer ?
#
loop_
_entity_poly.entity_id
_entity_poly.type
_entity_poly.pdbx_seq_one_letter_code
_entity_poly.pdbx_strand_id
1 'polypeptide(L)'
;MRKDIQCLRGVAIVSVFLYHLFPTLFVNGFLGVDIFKRILPLYFLVILLTVILVHCYLEDFLWENNDRYALASLFLVTNQLVIDDQADYFREFQAERTSLNVFVHLWSLSLEMQFYIFVPFIFIGLQILRKDVLKLIAVILITVIGFYFFALINPQFSFNFMFLRLWQFSSGFIALFCDRLKLFKKSEKSKKNEESKRFPIDKEDVFLESKTLCYIGDISYVMYLVHWPILSIFIAASVKSHLFCIMLTLISSIVLHHIFEKQYLKLNWKGIVLLVLILILGNGYSQYSIRNDTFWKTTIPKEIESIVNSNKKFFDYFWKTESLRDKCIENEIQPPHDKMYGYCKFPKGKGNFSIMMLGNSYVMNLGEHIRAHFNYNYSDYRYVSINEGYGIYADSPISFAGLEVGKKQVEIHKPDLLIIVARYTRAMKTEVEQNDKYVIQMNDVIEFYEKYGSVH
;
A
#
# COMPACT_ATOMS: atom_id res chain seq x y z
N MET A 1 17.24 -0.94 43.37
CA MET A 1 16.40 0.06 42.67
C MET A 1 16.67 -0.08 41.17
N ARG A 2 15.63 -0.30 40.34
CA ARG A 2 15.76 -0.59 38.90
C ARG A 2 16.36 0.61 38.14
N LYS A 3 17.59 0.45 37.62
CA LYS A 3 18.40 1.53 37.00
C LYS A 3 17.78 2.06 35.69
N ASP A 4 17.08 1.20 34.98
CA ASP A 4 16.23 1.43 33.81
C ASP A 4 15.15 2.49 34.07
N ILE A 5 14.44 2.39 35.20
CA ILE A 5 13.37 3.34 35.57
C ILE A 5 13.95 4.70 36.01
N GLN A 6 15.15 4.70 36.61
CA GLN A 6 15.83 5.94 36.99
C GLN A 6 16.40 6.71 35.80
N CYS A 7 16.88 6.01 34.77
CA CYS A 7 17.37 6.63 33.55
C CYS A 7 16.24 7.34 32.79
N LEU A 8 15.08 6.70 32.66
CA LEU A 8 13.86 7.30 32.07
C LEU A 8 13.35 8.51 32.87
N ARG A 9 13.41 8.46 34.21
CA ARG A 9 13.13 9.64 35.05
C ARG A 9 14.15 10.75 34.83
N GLY A 10 15.44 10.43 34.70
CA GLY A 10 16.50 11.39 34.40
C GLY A 10 16.25 12.11 33.08
N VAL A 11 15.93 11.38 32.01
CA VAL A 11 15.61 11.95 30.69
C VAL A 11 14.35 12.81 30.75
N ALA A 12 13.29 12.34 31.41
CA ALA A 12 12.05 13.10 31.54
C ALA A 12 12.24 14.40 32.35
N ILE A 13 13.03 14.35 33.43
CA ILE A 13 13.33 15.52 34.25
C ILE A 13 14.24 16.50 33.49
N VAL A 14 15.27 16.02 32.79
CA VAL A 14 16.16 16.86 31.97
C VAL A 14 15.37 17.56 30.86
N SER A 15 14.47 16.88 30.16
CA SER A 15 13.63 17.48 29.12
C SER A 15 12.66 18.55 29.67
N VAL A 16 12.10 18.33 30.87
CA VAL A 16 11.22 19.31 31.54
C VAL A 16 12.00 20.50 32.12
N PHE A 17 13.23 20.25 32.60
CA PHE A 17 14.11 21.26 33.18
C PHE A 17 14.73 22.15 32.09
N LEU A 18 15.10 21.59 30.94
CA LEU A 18 15.57 22.33 29.76
C LEU A 18 14.50 23.27 29.19
N TYR A 19 13.22 22.86 29.25
CA TYR A 19 12.09 23.71 28.88
C TYR A 19 11.94 24.93 29.83
N HIS A 20 12.16 24.75 31.14
CA HIS A 20 12.07 25.85 32.11
C HIS A 20 13.28 26.79 32.09
N LEU A 21 14.48 26.27 31.81
CA LEU A 21 15.71 27.08 31.78
C LEU A 21 15.85 27.92 30.50
N PHE A 22 15.34 27.42 29.36
CA PHE A 22 15.46 28.11 28.07
C PHE A 22 14.13 28.14 27.30
N PRO A 23 13.10 28.82 27.83
CA PRO A 23 11.79 28.91 27.19
C PRO A 23 11.83 29.61 25.81
N THR A 24 12.88 30.38 25.52
CA THR A 24 13.14 30.99 24.21
C THR A 24 13.79 30.04 23.20
N LEU A 25 14.45 28.96 23.64
CA LEU A 25 14.92 27.88 22.76
C LEU A 25 13.82 26.84 22.52
N PHE A 26 13.01 26.49 23.51
CA PHE A 26 11.98 25.44 23.39
C PHE A 26 10.54 26.00 23.29
N VAL A 27 10.34 27.06 22.51
CA VAL A 27 9.07 27.80 22.41
C VAL A 27 7.87 26.89 22.00
N ASN A 28 8.13 25.79 21.28
CA ASN A 28 7.11 24.87 20.75
C ASN A 28 7.19 23.44 21.32
N GLY A 29 7.84 23.22 22.49
CA GLY A 29 8.01 21.88 23.08
C GLY A 29 6.70 21.13 23.36
N PHE A 30 5.56 21.84 23.47
CA PHE A 30 4.23 21.28 23.69
C PHE A 30 3.51 20.77 22.44
N LEU A 31 3.95 21.18 21.24
CA LEU A 31 3.22 20.92 19.99
C LEU A 31 3.11 19.40 19.73
N GLY A 32 4.16 18.64 20.05
CA GLY A 32 4.10 17.18 20.01
C GLY A 32 3.18 16.59 21.07
N VAL A 33 3.23 17.10 22.32
CA VAL A 33 2.47 16.57 23.47
C VAL A 33 0.96 16.63 23.21
N ASP A 34 0.47 17.75 22.67
CA ASP A 34 -0.96 17.93 22.37
C ASP A 34 -1.44 17.02 21.24
N ILE A 35 -0.58 16.81 20.23
CA ILE A 35 -0.84 15.89 19.12
C ILE A 35 -0.85 14.44 19.62
N PHE A 36 0.16 14.00 20.39
CA PHE A 36 0.19 12.66 20.99
C PHE A 36 -1.03 12.41 21.87
N LYS A 37 -1.44 13.43 22.65
CA LYS A 37 -2.62 13.36 23.51
C LYS A 37 -3.91 13.16 22.73
N ARG A 38 -4.03 13.74 21.54
CA ARG A 38 -5.21 13.60 20.68
C ARG A 38 -5.17 12.33 19.81
N ILE A 39 -4.02 11.96 19.26
CA ILE A 39 -3.94 10.94 18.21
C ILE A 39 -3.88 9.52 18.80
N LEU A 40 -2.95 9.25 19.72
CA LEU A 40 -2.58 7.90 20.12
C LEU A 40 -3.69 7.10 20.83
N PRO A 41 -4.45 7.65 21.79
CA PRO A 41 -5.46 6.87 22.50
C PRO A 41 -6.53 6.35 21.55
N LEU A 42 -7.03 7.21 20.64
CA LEU A 42 -8.05 6.80 19.69
C LEU A 42 -7.49 5.85 18.62
N TYR A 43 -6.27 6.08 18.16
CA TYR A 43 -5.59 5.19 17.22
C TYR A 43 -5.53 3.74 17.73
N PHE A 44 -5.00 3.54 18.94
CA PHE A 44 -4.89 2.19 19.50
C PHE A 44 -6.24 1.58 19.87
N LEU A 45 -7.24 2.39 20.26
CA LEU A 45 -8.59 1.88 20.44
C LEU A 45 -9.17 1.36 19.12
N VAL A 46 -9.04 2.12 18.04
CA VAL A 46 -9.55 1.71 16.73
C VAL A 46 -8.85 0.44 16.26
N ILE A 47 -7.52 0.33 16.39
CA ILE A 47 -6.81 -0.93 16.07
C ILE A 47 -7.40 -2.11 16.85
N LEU A 48 -7.60 -1.95 18.17
CA LEU A 48 -8.12 -3.03 19.01
C LEU A 48 -9.51 -3.49 18.53
N LEU A 49 -10.40 -2.52 18.27
CA LEU A 49 -11.74 -2.80 17.78
C LEU A 49 -11.70 -3.43 16.38
N THR A 50 -10.83 -2.93 15.49
CA THR A 50 -10.67 -3.46 14.14
C THR A 50 -10.12 -4.89 14.16
N VAL A 51 -9.13 -5.20 15.00
CA VAL A 51 -8.59 -6.57 15.14
C VAL A 51 -9.71 -7.54 15.55
N ILE A 52 -10.50 -7.17 16.56
CA ILE A 52 -11.62 -7.99 17.03
C ILE A 52 -12.69 -8.13 15.94
N LEU A 53 -13.03 -7.04 15.24
CA LEU A 53 -14.01 -7.06 14.15
C LEU A 53 -13.55 -7.94 12.98
N VAL A 54 -12.30 -7.79 12.52
CA VAL A 54 -11.74 -8.60 11.43
C VAL A 54 -11.78 -10.07 11.81
N HIS A 55 -11.33 -10.42 13.01
CA HIS A 55 -11.32 -11.82 13.43
C HIS A 55 -12.74 -12.41 13.57
N CYS A 56 -13.67 -11.67 14.18
CA CYS A 56 -15.03 -12.17 14.42
C CYS A 56 -15.90 -12.22 13.16
N TYR A 57 -15.69 -11.32 12.19
CA TYR A 57 -16.60 -11.18 11.03
C TYR A 57 -16.01 -11.63 9.69
N LEU A 58 -14.69 -11.56 9.49
CA LEU A 58 -14.07 -11.76 8.18
C LEU A 58 -13.42 -13.15 7.99
N GLU A 59 -13.59 -14.05 8.98
CA GLU A 59 -13.07 -15.43 9.02
C GLU A 59 -11.54 -15.55 8.81
N ASP A 60 -11.01 -16.78 8.91
CA ASP A 60 -9.57 -17.06 8.83
C ASP A 60 -8.91 -16.60 7.51
N PHE A 61 -9.67 -16.59 6.41
CA PHE A 61 -9.13 -16.28 5.08
C PHE A 61 -8.64 -14.82 4.97
N LEU A 62 -9.38 -13.88 5.54
CA LEU A 62 -8.99 -12.46 5.50
C LEU A 62 -8.06 -12.10 6.65
N TRP A 63 -8.04 -12.90 7.73
CA TRP A 63 -7.07 -12.72 8.82
C TRP A 63 -5.63 -12.84 8.31
N GLU A 64 -5.31 -13.80 7.44
CA GLU A 64 -3.95 -13.99 6.92
C GLU A 64 -3.39 -12.73 6.24
N ASN A 65 -4.22 -12.01 5.48
CA ASN A 65 -3.83 -10.75 4.84
C ASN A 65 -3.71 -9.58 5.82
N ASN A 66 -4.52 -9.57 6.89
CA ASN A 66 -4.60 -8.47 7.84
C ASN A 66 -3.65 -8.62 9.02
N ASP A 67 -3.19 -9.83 9.33
CA ASP A 67 -2.42 -10.16 10.53
C ASP A 67 -1.10 -9.37 10.62
N ARG A 68 -0.32 -9.39 9.53
CA ARG A 68 0.94 -8.65 9.44
C ARG A 68 0.72 -7.15 9.59
N TYR A 69 -0.34 -6.61 8.98
CA TYR A 69 -0.66 -5.19 9.06
C TYR A 69 -1.20 -4.77 10.43
N ALA A 70 -1.98 -5.64 11.09
CA ALA A 70 -2.40 -5.44 12.46
C ALA A 70 -1.19 -5.33 13.40
N LEU A 71 -0.19 -6.20 13.23
CA LEU A 71 1.04 -6.12 14.00
C LEU A 71 1.84 -4.85 13.66
N ALA A 72 2.01 -4.53 12.37
CA ALA A 72 2.72 -3.32 11.94
C ALA A 72 2.06 -2.03 12.43
N SER A 73 0.73 -2.02 12.58
CA SER A 73 -0.03 -0.89 13.13
C SER A 73 0.27 -0.65 14.60
N LEU A 74 0.52 -1.71 15.39
CA LEU A 74 0.90 -1.58 16.79
C LEU A 74 2.22 -0.81 16.96
N PHE A 75 3.13 -0.95 15.99
CA PHE A 75 4.44 -0.29 16.00
C PHE A 75 4.50 1.00 15.19
N LEU A 76 3.38 1.47 14.60
CA LEU A 76 3.35 2.65 13.72
C LEU A 76 4.33 2.54 12.52
N VAL A 77 4.42 1.35 11.92
CA VAL A 77 5.32 1.05 10.78
C VAL A 77 4.59 0.47 9.56
N THR A 78 3.26 0.65 9.49
CA THR A 78 2.46 0.13 8.36
C THR A 78 2.93 0.66 7.02
N ASN A 79 3.44 1.89 6.96
CA ASN A 79 4.00 2.46 5.73
C ASN A 79 5.22 1.67 5.21
N GLN A 80 6.05 1.12 6.11
CA GLN A 80 7.20 0.30 5.70
C GLN A 80 6.76 -1.06 5.17
N LEU A 81 5.70 -1.64 5.75
CA LEU A 81 5.11 -2.88 5.27
C LEU A 81 4.45 -2.69 3.89
N VAL A 82 3.76 -1.56 3.67
CA VAL A 82 3.22 -1.18 2.36
C VAL A 82 4.34 -1.08 1.32
N ILE A 83 5.49 -0.50 1.66
CA ILE A 83 6.65 -0.43 0.74
C ILE A 83 7.13 -1.82 0.34
N ASP A 84 7.27 -2.72 1.31
CA ASP A 84 7.73 -4.10 1.06
C ASP A 84 6.74 -4.87 0.17
N ASP A 85 5.46 -4.84 0.55
CA ASP A 85 4.43 -5.59 -0.14
C ASP A 85 4.12 -5.01 -1.54
N GLN A 86 4.22 -3.69 -1.76
CA GLN A 86 4.08 -3.09 -3.11
C GLN A 86 5.25 -3.46 -4.04
N ALA A 87 6.43 -3.74 -3.49
CA ALA A 87 7.57 -4.19 -4.28
C ALA A 87 7.48 -5.68 -4.66
N ASP A 88 6.81 -6.48 -3.83
CA ASP A 88 6.66 -7.93 -3.97
C ASP A 88 5.57 -8.32 -4.98
N TYR A 89 5.92 -9.26 -5.86
CA TYR A 89 5.04 -9.75 -6.92
C TYR A 89 3.69 -10.29 -6.44
N PHE A 90 3.67 -11.03 -5.33
CA PHE A 90 2.48 -11.73 -4.84
C PHE A 90 1.68 -10.88 -3.86
N ARG A 91 2.33 -9.90 -3.21
CA ARG A 91 1.71 -9.07 -2.18
C ARG A 91 1.30 -7.67 -2.67
N GLU A 92 1.67 -7.27 -3.90
CA GLU A 92 1.33 -5.94 -4.46
C GLU A 92 -0.18 -5.66 -4.33
N PHE A 93 -1.03 -6.62 -4.69
CA PHE A 93 -2.49 -6.49 -4.61
C PHE A 93 -3.04 -6.33 -3.19
N GLN A 94 -2.33 -6.80 -2.16
CA GLN A 94 -2.73 -6.67 -0.75
C GLN A 94 -2.38 -5.29 -0.18
N ALA A 95 -1.49 -4.55 -0.85
CA ALA A 95 -1.03 -3.22 -0.47
C ALA A 95 -1.67 -2.09 -1.32
N GLU A 96 -2.62 -2.45 -2.18
CA GLU A 96 -3.44 -1.49 -2.94
C GLU A 96 -4.57 -0.90 -2.10
N ARG A 97 -5.03 0.30 -2.47
CA ARG A 97 -6.14 0.99 -1.79
C ARG A 97 -7.48 0.26 -1.95
N THR A 98 -7.63 -0.60 -2.95
CA THR A 98 -8.84 -1.40 -3.19
C THR A 98 -8.77 -2.78 -2.54
N SER A 99 -7.68 -3.08 -1.83
CA SER A 99 -7.51 -4.36 -1.16
C SER A 99 -8.47 -4.52 0.03
N LEU A 100 -8.77 -5.77 0.39
CA LEU A 100 -9.52 -6.13 1.61
C LEU A 100 -8.68 -6.00 2.89
N ASN A 101 -7.58 -5.26 2.83
CA ASN A 101 -6.70 -5.01 3.96
C ASN A 101 -7.22 -3.80 4.76
N VAL A 102 -7.82 -4.10 5.90
CA VAL A 102 -8.52 -3.15 6.76
C VAL A 102 -7.54 -2.19 7.45
N PHE A 103 -6.26 -2.55 7.54
CA PHE A 103 -5.22 -1.76 8.20
C PHE A 103 -4.34 -0.96 7.22
N VAL A 104 -4.47 -1.18 5.90
CA VAL A 104 -3.55 -0.60 4.92
C VAL A 104 -3.52 0.93 4.99
N HIS A 105 -4.67 1.59 5.24
CA HIS A 105 -4.78 3.06 5.34
C HIS A 105 -4.07 3.70 6.54
N LEU A 106 -3.63 2.92 7.52
CA LEU A 106 -2.87 3.45 8.66
C LEU A 106 -1.44 3.87 8.27
N TRP A 107 -1.02 3.65 7.01
CA TRP A 107 0.28 4.05 6.47
C TRP A 107 0.53 5.55 6.63
N SER A 108 -0.45 6.39 6.30
CA SER A 108 -0.27 7.85 6.35
C SER A 108 -0.18 8.36 7.77
N LEU A 109 -0.93 7.75 8.70
CA LEU A 109 -0.85 8.11 10.11
C LEU A 109 0.47 7.63 10.73
N SER A 110 0.96 6.45 10.35
CA SER A 110 2.30 5.96 10.75
C SER A 110 3.40 6.93 10.31
N LEU A 111 3.33 7.42 9.08
CA LEU A 111 4.22 8.47 8.57
C LEU A 111 4.13 9.77 9.35
N GLU A 112 2.91 10.22 9.67
CA GLU A 112 2.68 11.43 10.45
C GLU A 112 3.31 11.32 11.85
N MET A 113 3.14 10.18 12.51
CA MET A 113 3.73 9.94 13.83
C MET A 113 5.25 9.86 13.79
N GLN A 114 5.82 9.22 12.76
CA GLN A 114 7.26 9.24 12.52
C GLN A 114 7.75 10.69 12.34
N PHE A 115 7.07 11.48 11.52
CA PHE A 115 7.40 12.89 11.33
C PHE A 115 7.40 13.67 12.66
N TYR A 116 6.37 13.53 13.50
CA TYR A 116 6.33 14.22 14.79
C TYR A 116 7.44 13.81 15.76
N ILE A 117 7.93 12.57 15.68
CA ILE A 117 9.11 12.14 16.43
C ILE A 117 10.37 12.87 15.92
N PHE A 118 10.50 13.09 14.60
CA PHE A 118 11.66 13.77 14.00
C PHE A 118 11.64 15.30 14.11
N VAL A 119 10.46 15.92 14.17
CA VAL A 119 10.29 17.39 14.22
C VAL A 119 11.15 18.07 15.31
N PRO A 120 11.17 17.62 16.58
CA PRO A 120 12.02 18.22 17.61
C PRO A 120 13.51 18.25 17.23
N PHE A 121 14.01 17.18 16.60
CA PHE A 121 15.41 17.10 16.17
C PHE A 121 15.72 18.06 15.03
N ILE A 122 14.80 18.20 14.07
CA ILE A 122 14.92 19.19 12.98
C ILE A 122 14.98 20.60 13.57
N PHE A 123 14.12 20.92 14.54
CA PHE A 123 14.14 22.21 15.22
C PHE A 123 15.43 22.48 15.98
N ILE A 124 15.95 21.49 16.72
CA ILE A 124 17.25 21.61 17.41
C ILE A 124 18.37 21.86 16.39
N GLY A 125 18.38 21.13 15.27
CA GLY A 125 19.34 21.35 14.18
C GLY A 125 19.26 22.77 13.60
N LEU A 126 18.04 23.29 13.39
CA LEU A 126 17.85 24.66 12.92
C LEU A 126 18.27 25.73 13.94
N GLN A 127 18.27 25.42 15.24
CA GLN A 127 18.71 26.35 16.29
C GLN A 127 20.23 26.56 16.31
N ILE A 128 21.00 25.64 15.74
CA ILE A 128 22.45 25.82 15.53
C ILE A 128 22.70 27.05 14.64
N LEU A 129 21.78 27.33 13.71
CA LEU A 129 21.84 28.46 12.81
C LEU A 129 21.39 29.73 13.54
N ARG A 130 22.33 30.63 13.86
CA ARG A 130 22.04 31.85 14.64
C ARG A 130 21.17 32.88 13.92
N LYS A 131 21.21 32.93 12.57
CA LYS A 131 20.47 33.91 11.77
C LYS A 131 19.23 33.27 11.15
N ASP A 132 18.08 33.93 11.23
CA ASP A 132 16.83 33.42 10.64
C ASP A 132 16.91 33.28 9.10
N VAL A 133 17.74 34.09 8.43
CA VAL A 133 18.03 33.92 7.00
C VAL A 133 18.73 32.58 6.71
N LEU A 134 19.65 32.15 7.58
CA LEU A 134 20.31 30.84 7.41
C LEU A 134 19.33 29.69 7.64
N LYS A 135 18.40 29.83 8.59
CA LYS A 135 17.32 28.85 8.80
C LYS A 135 16.42 28.74 7.57
N LEU A 136 16.02 29.87 6.98
CA LEU A 136 15.24 29.90 5.75
C LEU A 136 15.98 29.20 4.60
N ILE A 137 17.26 29.52 4.39
CA ILE A 137 18.08 28.87 3.36
C ILE A 137 18.16 27.36 3.60
N ALA A 138 18.41 26.92 4.84
CA ALA A 138 18.49 25.51 5.19
C ALA A 138 17.16 24.77 4.91
N VAL A 139 16.03 25.36 5.30
CA VAL A 139 14.70 24.77 5.02
C VAL A 139 14.44 24.71 3.51
N ILE A 140 14.73 25.77 2.75
CA ILE A 140 14.58 25.77 1.28
C ILE A 140 15.43 24.67 0.65
N LEU A 141 16.69 24.53 1.06
CA LEU A 141 17.56 23.46 0.56
C LEU A 141 17.00 22.08 0.87
N ILE A 142 16.51 21.84 2.10
CA ILE A 142 15.86 20.58 2.47
C ILE A 142 14.63 20.33 1.59
N THR A 143 13.80 21.36 1.33
CA THR A 143 12.62 21.23 0.48
C THR A 143 13.00 20.88 -0.96
N VAL A 144 13.94 21.61 -1.55
CA VAL A 144 14.35 21.41 -2.95
C VAL A 144 15.05 20.07 -3.14
N ILE A 145 15.98 19.72 -2.27
CA ILE A 145 16.69 18.42 -2.31
C ILE A 145 15.70 17.28 -2.09
N GLY A 146 14.81 17.40 -1.09
CA GLY A 146 13.79 16.40 -0.82
C GLY A 146 12.83 16.20 -2.00
N PHE A 147 12.38 17.29 -2.63
CA PHE A 147 11.52 17.23 -3.82
C PHE A 147 12.24 16.61 -5.02
N TYR A 148 13.50 16.96 -5.24
CA TYR A 148 14.32 16.39 -6.31
C TYR A 148 14.43 14.86 -6.18
N PHE A 149 14.78 14.35 -5.01
CA PHE A 149 14.83 12.90 -4.79
C PHE A 149 13.45 12.24 -4.85
N PHE A 150 12.41 12.90 -4.34
CA PHE A 150 11.03 12.41 -4.44
C PHE A 150 10.59 12.23 -5.89
N ALA A 151 10.98 13.14 -6.78
CA ALA A 151 10.63 13.12 -8.21
C ALA A 151 11.43 12.08 -9.02
N LEU A 152 12.65 11.75 -8.60
CA LEU A 152 13.52 10.81 -9.33
C LEU A 152 13.35 9.35 -8.88
N ILE A 153 13.02 9.12 -7.62
CA ILE A 153 12.89 7.77 -7.07
C ILE A 153 11.48 7.23 -7.38
N ASN A 154 11.37 5.89 -7.44
CA ASN A 154 10.11 5.17 -7.66
C ASN A 154 8.92 5.83 -6.91
N PRO A 155 7.82 6.19 -7.61
CA PRO A 155 6.70 6.90 -7.01
C PRO A 155 6.04 6.18 -5.82
N GLN A 156 5.93 4.85 -5.86
CA GLN A 156 5.33 4.04 -4.78
C GLN A 156 6.21 4.12 -3.53
N PHE A 157 7.53 4.00 -3.69
CA PHE A 157 8.48 4.14 -2.58
C PHE A 157 8.50 5.56 -2.02
N SER A 158 8.70 6.56 -2.88
CA SER A 158 8.78 7.98 -2.50
C SER A 158 7.52 8.44 -1.76
N PHE A 159 6.36 7.93 -2.15
CA PHE A 159 5.07 8.27 -1.53
C PHE A 159 4.83 7.59 -0.17
N ASN A 160 5.46 6.47 0.13
CA ASN A 160 5.27 5.77 1.41
C ASN A 160 6.44 5.95 2.39
N PHE A 161 7.55 6.57 1.95
CA PHE A 161 8.75 6.75 2.75
C PHE A 161 8.85 8.18 3.32
N MET A 162 8.97 8.29 4.65
CA MET A 162 8.88 9.56 5.38
C MET A 162 9.90 10.61 4.93
N PHE A 163 11.18 10.22 4.80
CA PHE A 163 12.25 11.18 4.51
C PHE A 163 12.12 11.81 3.11
N LEU A 164 11.64 11.05 2.13
CA LEU A 164 11.38 11.57 0.79
C LEU A 164 10.14 12.45 0.73
N ARG A 165 9.26 12.41 1.74
CA ARG A 165 8.11 13.31 1.86
C ARG A 165 8.36 14.53 2.72
N LEU A 166 9.52 14.61 3.37
CA LEU A 166 9.83 15.70 4.28
C LEU A 166 9.74 17.08 3.62
N TRP A 167 9.94 17.14 2.30
CA TRP A 167 9.79 18.39 1.53
C TRP A 167 8.38 19.00 1.68
N GLN A 168 7.32 18.17 1.72
CA GLN A 168 5.93 18.62 1.88
C GLN A 168 5.74 19.35 3.21
N PHE A 169 6.26 18.76 4.30
CA PHE A 169 6.20 19.36 5.63
C PHE A 169 7.11 20.58 5.76
N SER A 170 8.30 20.54 5.12
CA SER A 170 9.26 21.65 5.16
C SER A 170 8.76 22.90 4.44
N SER A 171 7.86 22.77 3.45
CA SER A 171 7.22 23.91 2.78
C SER A 171 6.44 24.80 3.75
N GLY A 172 5.83 24.23 4.80
CA GLY A 172 5.18 24.99 5.87
C GLY A 172 6.17 25.81 6.70
N PHE A 173 7.38 25.31 6.92
CA PHE A 173 8.43 26.05 7.62
C PHE A 173 8.96 27.22 6.77
N ILE A 174 8.99 27.10 5.44
CA ILE A 174 9.33 28.23 4.56
C ILE A 174 8.37 29.39 4.82
N ALA A 175 7.05 29.13 4.83
CA ALA A 175 6.05 30.16 5.10
C ALA A 175 6.26 30.84 6.47
N LEU A 176 6.53 30.05 7.52
CA LEU A 176 6.82 30.55 8.87
C LEU A 176 8.02 31.52 8.89
N PHE A 177 9.14 31.15 8.26
CA PHE A 177 10.34 31.98 8.25
C PHE A 177 10.20 33.19 7.33
N CYS A 178 9.47 33.07 6.23
CA CYS A 178 9.15 34.20 5.36
C CYS A 178 8.35 35.29 6.09
N ASP A 179 7.39 34.88 6.94
CA ASP A 179 6.63 35.81 7.80
C ASP A 179 7.53 36.47 8.86
N ARG A 180 8.34 35.69 9.59
CA ARG A 180 9.29 36.23 10.58
C ARG A 180 10.27 37.24 9.99
N LEU A 181 10.77 36.96 8.79
CA LEU A 181 11.69 37.85 8.06
C LEU A 181 10.98 39.03 7.38
N LYS A 182 9.64 39.10 7.47
CA LYS A 182 8.80 40.15 6.85
C LYS A 182 9.06 40.28 5.34
N LEU A 183 9.44 39.20 4.66
CA LEU A 183 9.78 39.22 3.23
C LEU A 183 8.61 39.68 2.35
N PHE A 184 7.38 39.44 2.82
CA PHE A 184 6.14 39.83 2.13
C PHE A 184 5.46 41.07 2.73
N LYS A 185 6.09 41.80 3.65
CA LYS A 185 5.55 43.10 4.07
C LYS A 185 5.69 44.09 2.92
N LYS A 186 4.59 44.28 2.18
CA LYS A 186 4.40 45.40 1.25
C LYS A 186 4.79 46.70 1.98
N SER A 187 5.76 47.42 1.43
CA SER A 187 6.16 48.77 1.83
C SER A 187 4.94 49.59 2.24
N GLU A 188 4.88 50.01 3.50
CA GLU A 188 3.82 50.89 4.03
C GLU A 188 3.73 52.23 3.26
N LYS A 189 4.70 52.56 2.41
CA LYS A 189 4.69 53.79 1.59
C LYS A 189 3.80 53.75 0.35
N SER A 190 3.30 52.60 -0.10
CA SER A 190 2.41 52.54 -1.29
C SER A 190 0.91 52.52 -0.97
N LYS A 191 0.52 52.48 0.31
CA LYS A 191 -0.89 52.35 0.73
C LYS A 191 -1.72 53.64 0.73
N LYS A 192 -1.15 54.78 0.32
CA LYS A 192 -1.90 56.05 0.30
C LYS A 192 -2.71 56.30 -0.97
N ASN A 193 -2.47 55.58 -2.07
CA ASN A 193 -3.07 55.90 -3.39
C ASN A 193 -3.75 54.73 -4.12
N GLU A 194 -4.05 53.61 -3.47
CA GLU A 194 -4.89 52.55 -4.06
C GLU A 194 -6.08 52.27 -3.15
N GLU A 195 -7.17 53.00 -3.38
CA GLU A 195 -8.50 52.60 -2.94
C GLU A 195 -8.81 51.18 -3.45
N SER A 196 -8.97 50.28 -2.49
CA SER A 196 -9.73 49.04 -2.52
C SER A 196 -9.73 48.21 -3.83
N LYS A 197 -8.67 47.44 -4.03
CA LYS A 197 -8.84 46.02 -4.42
C LYS A 197 -8.08 45.13 -3.44
N ARG A 198 -8.55 45.16 -2.20
CA ARG A 198 -8.28 44.12 -1.21
C ARG A 198 -9.17 42.94 -1.64
N PHE A 199 -8.61 41.76 -1.88
CA PHE A 199 -9.44 40.55 -1.86
C PHE A 199 -10.17 40.57 -0.51
N PRO A 200 -11.51 40.62 -0.49
CA PRO A 200 -12.25 40.79 0.74
C PRO A 200 -12.26 39.42 1.43
N ILE A 201 -11.30 39.19 2.30
CA ILE A 201 -11.50 38.29 3.43
C ILE A 201 -11.95 39.20 4.58
N ASP A 202 -13.10 39.83 4.41
CA ASP A 202 -13.72 40.74 5.38
C ASP A 202 -14.95 40.03 5.94
N LYS A 203 -14.90 39.67 7.23
CA LYS A 203 -16.00 39.59 8.22
C LYS A 203 -17.35 38.93 7.87
N GLU A 204 -17.50 38.28 6.73
CA GLU A 204 -18.73 37.59 6.30
C GLU A 204 -18.47 36.15 5.81
N ASP A 205 -17.50 35.45 6.39
CA ASP A 205 -17.40 34.00 6.19
C ASP A 205 -18.42 33.26 7.09
N VAL A 206 -19.71 33.55 6.89
CA VAL A 206 -20.84 32.82 7.51
C VAL A 206 -20.71 31.30 7.31
N PHE A 207 -20.01 30.89 6.24
CA PHE A 207 -19.68 29.50 5.93
C PHE A 207 -18.60 28.90 6.86
N LEU A 208 -17.55 29.65 7.22
CA LEU A 208 -16.48 29.18 8.12
C LEU A 208 -16.83 29.31 9.60
N GLU A 209 -17.84 30.11 9.94
CA GLU A 209 -18.40 30.21 11.31
C GLU A 209 -19.57 29.24 11.58
N SER A 210 -19.94 28.42 10.59
CA SER A 210 -21.03 27.45 10.72
C SER A 210 -20.73 26.45 11.85
N LYS A 211 -21.57 26.46 12.89
CA LYS A 211 -21.46 25.52 14.02
C LYS A 211 -21.46 24.05 13.56
N THR A 212 -22.20 23.74 12.49
CA THR A 212 -22.26 22.39 11.91
C THR A 212 -20.96 22.01 11.24
N LEU A 213 -20.36 22.92 10.47
CA LEU A 213 -19.09 22.66 9.78
C LEU A 213 -17.93 22.55 10.78
N CYS A 214 -17.92 23.41 11.81
CA CYS A 214 -16.98 23.31 12.93
C CYS A 214 -17.13 21.97 13.67
N TYR A 215 -18.36 21.50 13.91
CA TYR A 215 -18.58 20.19 14.54
C TYR A 215 -18.10 19.03 13.67
N ILE A 216 -18.31 19.08 12.35
CA ILE A 216 -17.73 18.10 11.42
C ILE A 216 -16.19 18.13 11.50
N GLY A 217 -15.61 19.32 11.64
CA GLY A 217 -14.18 19.51 11.90
C GLY A 217 -13.72 18.87 13.21
N ASP A 218 -14.48 19.03 14.30
CA ASP A 218 -14.18 18.47 15.61
C ASP A 218 -14.12 16.93 15.58
N ILE A 219 -15.07 16.29 14.87
CA ILE A 219 -15.14 14.82 14.75
C ILE A 219 -14.27 14.25 13.61
N SER A 220 -13.66 15.10 12.79
CA SER A 220 -13.00 14.71 11.53
C SER A 220 -11.92 13.65 11.71
N TYR A 221 -11.18 13.70 12.82
CA TYR A 221 -10.14 12.72 13.12
C TYR A 221 -10.71 11.34 13.45
N VAL A 222 -11.80 11.28 14.23
CA VAL A 222 -12.51 10.02 14.50
C VAL A 222 -13.06 9.44 13.21
N MET A 223 -13.67 10.30 12.38
CA MET A 223 -14.19 9.92 11.07
C MET A 223 -13.09 9.36 10.15
N TYR A 224 -11.92 9.98 10.15
CA TYR A 224 -10.76 9.49 9.41
C TYR A 224 -10.30 8.10 9.88
N LEU A 225 -10.31 7.80 11.18
CA LEU A 225 -9.91 6.46 11.64
C LEU A 225 -10.97 5.39 11.36
N VAL A 226 -12.25 5.74 11.42
CA VAL A 226 -13.34 4.76 11.42
C VAL A 226 -13.91 4.47 10.03
N HIS A 227 -13.82 5.43 9.10
CA HIS A 227 -14.36 5.23 7.74
C HIS A 227 -13.70 4.04 7.02
N TRP A 228 -12.38 3.88 7.13
CA TRP A 228 -11.67 2.88 6.34
C TRP A 228 -12.01 1.44 6.75
N PRO A 229 -12.02 1.08 8.05
CA PRO A 229 -12.48 -0.24 8.46
C PRO A 229 -13.90 -0.54 8.00
N ILE A 230 -14.81 0.44 8.06
CA ILE A 230 -16.19 0.28 7.60
C ILE A 230 -16.24 0.03 6.10
N LEU A 231 -15.54 0.84 5.31
CA LEU A 231 -15.52 0.68 3.86
C LEU A 231 -14.91 -0.67 3.48
N SER A 232 -13.77 -1.06 4.05
CA SER A 232 -13.10 -2.32 3.72
C SER A 232 -13.96 -3.55 3.98
N ILE A 233 -14.81 -3.51 5.02
CA ILE A 233 -15.64 -4.64 5.45
C ILE A 233 -16.98 -4.66 4.70
N PHE A 234 -17.61 -3.50 4.49
CA PHE A 234 -19.01 -3.42 4.05
C PHE A 234 -19.22 -2.86 2.64
N ILE A 235 -18.17 -2.33 1.99
CA ILE A 235 -18.32 -1.74 0.67
C ILE A 235 -18.58 -2.83 -0.37
N ALA A 236 -19.67 -2.66 -1.11
CA ALA A 236 -20.05 -3.47 -2.25
C ALA A 236 -20.42 -2.53 -3.40
N ALA A 237 -20.42 -3.06 -4.63
CA ALA A 237 -20.77 -2.32 -5.85
C ALA A 237 -22.27 -1.97 -5.97
N SER A 238 -22.88 -1.47 -4.89
CA SER A 238 -24.28 -1.04 -4.85
C SER A 238 -24.42 0.29 -4.12
N VAL A 239 -25.35 1.14 -4.57
CA VAL A 239 -25.65 2.44 -3.94
C VAL A 239 -26.10 2.27 -2.49
N LYS A 240 -26.86 1.20 -2.19
CA LYS A 240 -27.31 0.89 -0.82
C LYS A 240 -26.14 0.65 0.13
N SER A 241 -25.12 -0.09 -0.30
CA SER A 241 -23.90 -0.31 0.50
C SER A 241 -23.14 0.98 0.75
N HIS A 242 -23.01 1.86 -0.25
CA HIS A 242 -22.35 3.16 -0.09
C HIS A 242 -23.08 4.05 0.93
N LEU A 243 -24.41 4.17 0.82
CA LEU A 243 -25.22 4.92 1.78
C LEU A 243 -25.11 4.34 3.19
N PHE A 244 -25.14 3.01 3.32
CA PHE A 244 -24.95 2.32 4.59
C PHE A 244 -23.58 2.64 5.21
N CYS A 245 -22.49 2.56 4.43
CA CYS A 245 -21.14 2.86 4.91
C CYS A 245 -21.00 4.32 5.37
N ILE A 246 -21.57 5.28 4.62
CA ILE A 246 -21.55 6.70 5.00
C ILE A 246 -22.30 6.92 6.32
N MET A 247 -23.51 6.38 6.45
CA MET A 247 -24.31 6.51 7.68
C MET A 247 -23.62 5.83 8.87
N LEU A 248 -23.10 4.62 8.69
CA LEU A 248 -22.39 3.89 9.73
C LEU A 248 -21.13 4.63 10.16
N THR A 249 -20.38 5.20 9.22
CA THR A 249 -19.19 6.03 9.50
C THR A 249 -19.55 7.25 10.33
N LEU A 250 -20.60 8.00 9.94
CA LEU A 250 -21.02 9.19 10.68
C LEU A 250 -21.48 8.85 12.10
N ILE A 251 -22.34 7.83 12.25
CA ILE A 251 -22.87 7.41 13.55
C ILE A 251 -21.75 6.92 14.47
N SER A 252 -20.91 6.00 13.98
CA SER A 252 -19.79 5.47 14.77
C SER A 252 -18.79 6.55 15.17
N SER A 253 -18.53 7.53 14.29
CA SER A 253 -17.66 8.67 14.58
C SER A 253 -18.22 9.56 15.68
N ILE A 254 -19.52 9.88 15.62
CA ILE A 254 -20.19 10.68 16.66
C ILE A 254 -20.14 9.94 18.00
N VAL A 255 -20.45 8.65 18.01
CA VAL A 255 -20.43 7.81 19.22
C VAL A 255 -19.04 7.79 19.83
N LEU A 256 -18.00 7.46 19.05
CA LEU A 256 -16.62 7.39 19.54
C LEU A 256 -16.10 8.76 19.98
N HIS A 257 -16.48 9.84 19.29
CA HIS A 257 -16.10 11.19 19.68
C HIS A 257 -16.59 11.56 21.08
N HIS A 258 -17.87 11.32 21.39
CA HIS A 258 -18.44 11.71 22.69
C HIS A 258 -18.13 10.72 23.82
N ILE A 259 -18.10 9.42 23.53
CA ILE A 259 -17.87 8.38 24.54
C ILE A 259 -16.40 8.24 24.89
N PHE A 260 -15.49 8.40 23.91
CA PHE A 260 -14.08 8.13 24.10
C PHE A 260 -13.21 9.38 23.94
N GLU A 261 -13.22 10.05 22.78
CA GLU A 261 -12.34 11.20 22.50
C GLU A 261 -12.49 12.33 23.52
N LYS A 262 -13.71 12.82 23.72
CA LYS A 262 -13.98 13.89 24.70
C LYS A 262 -13.62 13.51 26.13
N GLN A 263 -13.65 12.22 26.48
CA GLN A 263 -13.37 11.80 27.86
C GLN A 263 -11.87 11.72 28.12
N TYR A 264 -11.10 11.11 27.22
CA TYR A 264 -9.64 11.06 27.44
C TYR A 264 -9.00 12.44 27.28
N LEU A 265 -9.54 13.34 26.43
CA LEU A 265 -9.00 14.69 26.29
C LEU A 265 -9.04 15.51 27.60
N LYS A 266 -9.94 15.16 28.54
CA LYS A 266 -10.00 15.75 29.88
C LYS A 266 -8.90 15.25 30.82
N LEU A 267 -8.22 14.15 30.49
CA LEU A 267 -7.17 13.57 31.32
C LEU A 267 -5.89 14.41 31.29
N ASN A 268 -5.14 14.35 32.38
CA ASN A 268 -3.78 14.88 32.43
C ASN A 268 -2.81 13.96 31.66
N TRP A 269 -1.59 14.45 31.40
CA TRP A 269 -0.59 13.69 30.65
C TRP A 269 -0.29 12.29 31.23
N LYS A 270 -0.26 12.16 32.57
CA LYS A 270 -0.04 10.86 33.23
C LYS A 270 -1.18 9.88 32.92
N GLY A 271 -2.42 10.34 32.95
CA GLY A 271 -3.60 9.55 32.61
C GLY A 271 -3.61 9.12 31.14
N ILE A 272 -3.20 10.01 30.23
CA ILE A 272 -3.06 9.70 28.80
C ILE A 272 -2.00 8.62 28.57
N VAL A 273 -0.80 8.78 29.15
CA VAL A 273 0.27 7.79 29.01
C VAL A 273 -0.16 6.44 29.55
N LEU A 274 -0.84 6.41 30.71
CA LEU A 274 -1.39 5.17 31.26
C LEU A 274 -2.43 4.53 30.32
N LEU A 275 -3.36 5.33 29.80
CA LEU A 275 -4.39 4.86 28.86
C LEU A 275 -3.76 4.27 27.59
N VAL A 276 -2.80 4.97 26.99
CA VAL A 276 -2.08 4.49 25.80
C VAL A 276 -1.33 3.19 26.10
N LEU A 277 -0.65 3.08 27.24
CA LEU A 277 0.03 1.84 27.65
C LEU A 277 -0.96 0.69 27.82
N ILE A 278 -2.12 0.91 28.45
CA ILE A 278 -3.17 -0.09 28.60
C ILE A 278 -3.68 -0.54 27.21
N LEU A 279 -3.91 0.40 26.30
CA LEU A 279 -4.38 0.08 24.95
C LEU A 279 -3.32 -0.67 24.13
N ILE A 280 -2.04 -0.32 24.24
CA ILE A 280 -0.95 -1.05 23.58
C ILE A 280 -0.86 -2.48 24.12
N LEU A 281 -0.88 -2.64 25.46
CA LEU A 281 -0.84 -3.96 26.09
C LEU A 281 -2.09 -4.78 25.75
N GLY A 282 -3.27 -4.16 25.73
CA GLY A 282 -4.53 -4.78 25.34
C GLY A 282 -4.54 -5.24 23.88
N ASN A 283 -4.01 -4.41 22.97
CA ASN A 283 -3.79 -4.79 21.58
C ASN A 283 -2.80 -5.95 21.46
N GLY A 284 -1.64 -5.84 22.11
CA GLY A 284 -0.62 -6.88 22.08
C GLY A 284 -1.15 -8.22 22.59
N TYR A 285 -1.89 -8.19 23.71
CA TYR A 285 -2.56 -9.37 24.25
C TYR A 285 -3.65 -9.90 23.32
N SER A 286 -4.53 -9.06 22.80
CA SER A 286 -5.61 -9.47 21.91
C SER A 286 -5.06 -10.12 20.64
N GLN A 287 -4.07 -9.52 19.98
CA GLN A 287 -3.47 -10.09 18.80
C GLN A 287 -2.66 -11.36 19.12
N TYR A 288 -1.99 -11.43 20.27
CA TYR A 288 -1.33 -12.68 20.73
C TYR A 288 -2.35 -13.80 20.95
N SER A 289 -3.45 -13.49 21.64
CA SER A 289 -4.52 -14.43 21.96
C SER A 289 -5.20 -14.94 20.69
N ILE A 290 -5.51 -14.06 19.73
CA ILE A 290 -6.07 -14.46 18.42
C ILE A 290 -5.15 -15.43 17.67
N ARG A 291 -3.83 -15.22 17.72
CA ARG A 291 -2.86 -16.08 17.03
C ARG A 291 -2.65 -17.44 17.67
N ASN A 292 -2.76 -17.52 19.00
CA ASN A 292 -2.30 -18.70 19.76
C ASN A 292 -3.39 -19.46 20.50
N ASP A 293 -4.46 -18.78 20.91
CA ASP A 293 -5.49 -19.38 21.77
C ASP A 293 -6.61 -20.01 20.95
N THR A 294 -7.11 -21.16 21.42
CA THR A 294 -8.24 -21.85 20.79
C THR A 294 -9.57 -21.14 20.99
N PHE A 295 -9.64 -20.15 21.90
CA PHE A 295 -10.85 -19.36 22.16
C PHE A 295 -11.40 -18.69 20.90
N TRP A 296 -10.50 -18.23 20.03
CA TRP A 296 -10.85 -17.50 18.82
C TRP A 296 -11.18 -18.40 17.63
N LYS A 297 -11.04 -19.73 17.76
CA LYS A 297 -11.35 -20.66 16.67
C LYS A 297 -12.85 -20.77 16.48
N THR A 298 -13.32 -20.36 15.31
CA THR A 298 -14.72 -20.52 14.93
C THR A 298 -15.05 -22.00 14.80
N THR A 299 -16.00 -22.50 15.59
CA THR A 299 -16.56 -23.85 15.40
C THR A 299 -17.52 -23.81 14.23
N ILE A 300 -17.02 -24.14 13.04
CA ILE A 300 -17.81 -24.22 11.82
C ILE A 300 -18.67 -25.51 11.88
N PRO A 301 -19.96 -25.47 11.46
CA PRO A 301 -20.75 -26.69 11.32
C PRO A 301 -20.04 -27.71 10.41
N LYS A 302 -20.09 -29.00 10.76
CA LYS A 302 -19.35 -30.07 10.04
C LYS A 302 -19.56 -30.06 8.51
N GLU A 303 -20.73 -29.64 8.05
CA GLU A 303 -21.07 -29.50 6.63
C GLU A 303 -20.25 -28.37 5.95
N ILE A 304 -20.20 -27.18 6.54
CA ILE A 304 -19.38 -26.07 6.03
C ILE A 304 -17.89 -26.37 6.23
N GLU A 305 -17.50 -27.02 7.34
CA GLU A 305 -16.12 -27.44 7.57
C GLU A 305 -15.64 -28.39 6.46
N SER A 306 -16.51 -29.28 5.98
CA SER A 306 -16.19 -30.16 4.84
C SER A 306 -15.97 -29.38 3.54
N ILE A 307 -16.76 -28.32 3.31
CA ILE A 307 -16.63 -27.44 2.13
C ILE A 307 -15.35 -26.62 2.24
N VAL A 308 -15.12 -25.97 3.38
CA VAL A 308 -13.91 -25.16 3.65
C VAL A 308 -12.66 -26.03 3.56
N ASN A 309 -12.65 -27.23 4.16
CA ASN A 309 -11.51 -28.14 4.07
C ASN A 309 -11.31 -28.68 2.65
N SER A 310 -12.38 -28.88 1.88
CA SER A 310 -12.27 -29.23 0.47
C SER A 310 -11.66 -28.08 -0.32
N ASN A 311 -12.11 -26.84 -0.11
CA ASN A 311 -11.56 -25.63 -0.72
C ASN A 311 -10.09 -25.37 -0.29
N LYS A 312 -9.76 -25.56 0.99
CA LYS A 312 -8.38 -25.50 1.51
C LYS A 312 -7.48 -26.57 0.87
N LYS A 313 -7.99 -27.77 0.58
CA LYS A 313 -7.25 -28.77 -0.21
C LYS A 313 -7.08 -28.36 -1.67
N PHE A 314 -8.02 -27.59 -2.24
CA PHE A 314 -7.83 -26.97 -3.55
C PHE A 314 -6.75 -25.87 -3.51
N PHE A 315 -6.56 -25.16 -2.39
CA PHE A 315 -5.44 -24.21 -2.21
C PHE A 315 -4.06 -24.85 -2.38
N ASP A 316 -3.83 -26.04 -1.81
CA ASP A 316 -2.61 -26.82 -2.08
C ASP A 316 -2.52 -27.27 -3.56
N TYR A 317 -3.67 -27.43 -4.22
CA TYR A 317 -3.78 -27.85 -5.62
C TYR A 317 -3.49 -26.71 -6.61
N PHE A 318 -3.74 -25.45 -6.23
CA PHE A 318 -3.38 -24.29 -7.06
C PHE A 318 -1.85 -24.13 -7.22
N TRP A 319 -1.07 -24.70 -6.29
CA TRP A 319 0.40 -24.58 -6.28
C TRP A 319 1.14 -25.90 -6.52
N LYS A 320 0.48 -27.04 -6.37
CA LYS A 320 1.02 -28.31 -6.88
C LYS A 320 0.82 -28.34 -8.38
N THR A 321 1.92 -28.49 -9.13
CA THR A 321 1.86 -28.88 -10.55
C THR A 321 0.94 -30.08 -10.69
N GLU A 322 -0.13 -29.92 -11.45
CA GLU A 322 -1.15 -30.94 -11.66
C GLU A 322 -0.49 -32.23 -12.17
N SER A 323 -0.99 -33.37 -11.72
CA SER A 323 -0.48 -34.65 -12.22
C SER A 323 -0.82 -34.76 -13.69
N LEU A 324 0.19 -34.68 -14.56
CA LEU A 324 0.02 -34.89 -15.99
C LEU A 324 -0.54 -36.29 -16.25
N ARG A 325 -1.61 -36.40 -17.05
CA ARG A 325 -2.13 -37.70 -17.49
C ARG A 325 -1.05 -38.50 -18.21
N ASP A 326 -0.28 -37.81 -19.04
CA ASP A 326 0.77 -38.38 -19.87
C ASP A 326 2.12 -37.71 -19.56
N LYS A 327 3.20 -38.50 -19.57
CA LYS A 327 4.55 -37.94 -19.50
C LYS A 327 4.92 -37.28 -20.82
N CYS A 328 5.71 -36.22 -20.73
CA CYS A 328 6.34 -35.59 -21.88
C CYS A 328 7.24 -36.59 -22.63
N ILE A 329 7.10 -36.62 -23.95
CA ILE A 329 7.94 -37.41 -24.86
C ILE A 329 9.26 -36.70 -25.14
N GLU A 330 9.21 -35.38 -25.31
CA GLU A 330 10.38 -34.54 -25.52
C GLU A 330 10.35 -33.42 -24.48
N ASN A 331 11.47 -33.24 -23.76
CA ASN A 331 11.62 -32.24 -22.69
C ASN A 331 12.62 -31.13 -23.04
N GLU A 332 13.30 -31.27 -24.16
CA GLU A 332 14.35 -30.34 -24.60
C GLU A 332 13.93 -29.67 -25.90
N ILE A 333 14.09 -28.35 -25.91
CA ILE A 333 13.92 -27.52 -27.10
C ILE A 333 15.14 -27.66 -28.01
N GLN A 334 14.93 -27.58 -29.33
CA GLN A 334 16.01 -27.48 -30.29
C GLN A 334 15.92 -26.17 -31.09
N PRO A 335 17.00 -25.37 -31.15
CA PRO A 335 18.26 -25.51 -30.41
C PRO A 335 18.09 -25.24 -28.90
N PRO A 336 18.95 -25.81 -28.04
CA PRO A 336 18.89 -25.59 -26.60
C PRO A 336 19.09 -24.12 -26.24
N HIS A 337 18.43 -23.67 -25.16
CA HIS A 337 18.48 -22.29 -24.70
C HIS A 337 18.49 -22.22 -23.16
N ASP A 338 19.47 -21.51 -22.60
CA ASP A 338 19.76 -21.51 -21.15
C ASP A 338 18.64 -20.92 -20.27
N LYS A 339 17.71 -20.18 -20.86
CA LYS A 339 16.62 -19.48 -20.13
C LYS A 339 15.25 -20.14 -20.25
N MET A 340 15.22 -21.43 -20.57
CA MET A 340 13.96 -22.17 -20.67
C MET A 340 13.49 -22.61 -19.28
N TYR A 341 12.20 -22.36 -18.96
CA TYR A 341 11.57 -22.90 -17.76
C TYR A 341 11.03 -24.31 -17.99
N GLY A 342 10.53 -24.59 -19.20
CA GLY A 342 10.06 -25.92 -19.55
C GLY A 342 9.71 -26.03 -21.02
N TYR A 343 9.85 -27.23 -21.56
CA TYR A 343 9.35 -27.63 -22.86
C TYR A 343 8.77 -29.02 -22.68
N CYS A 344 7.64 -29.26 -23.32
CA CYS A 344 7.05 -30.57 -23.32
C CYS A 344 6.32 -30.78 -24.63
N LYS A 345 6.67 -31.84 -25.33
CA LYS A 345 5.83 -32.44 -26.36
C LYS A 345 5.12 -33.65 -25.79
N PHE A 346 3.80 -33.68 -25.90
CA PHE A 346 2.99 -34.77 -25.38
C PHE A 346 2.73 -35.87 -26.41
N PRO A 347 2.27 -37.05 -25.99
CA PRO A 347 1.82 -38.10 -26.91
C PRO A 347 0.77 -37.63 -27.88
N LYS A 348 0.86 -38.16 -29.11
CA LYS A 348 -0.09 -37.87 -30.17
C LYS A 348 -1.48 -38.39 -29.80
N GLY A 349 -2.49 -37.58 -30.07
CA GLY A 349 -3.88 -37.97 -30.04
C GLY A 349 -4.35 -38.60 -31.35
N LYS A 350 -5.67 -38.70 -31.52
CA LYS A 350 -6.31 -39.18 -32.75
C LYS A 350 -6.69 -38.03 -33.71
N GLY A 351 -6.37 -36.80 -33.35
CA GLY A 351 -6.71 -35.61 -34.13
C GLY A 351 -5.76 -35.40 -35.30
N ASN A 352 -6.12 -34.47 -36.18
CA ASN A 352 -5.33 -34.08 -37.34
C ASN A 352 -4.71 -32.68 -37.24
N PHE A 353 -5.01 -31.92 -36.18
CA PHE A 353 -4.52 -30.55 -36.00
C PHE A 353 -3.47 -30.45 -34.88
N SER A 354 -2.53 -29.54 -35.02
CA SER A 354 -1.40 -29.32 -34.12
C SER A 354 -1.59 -28.08 -33.23
N ILE A 355 -1.20 -28.17 -31.97
CA ILE A 355 -1.32 -27.11 -30.97
C ILE A 355 0.04 -26.78 -30.37
N MET A 356 0.36 -25.49 -30.31
CA MET A 356 1.48 -24.99 -29.54
C MET A 356 1.00 -23.98 -28.51
N MET A 357 1.44 -24.13 -27.27
CA MET A 357 1.37 -23.06 -26.27
C MET A 357 2.72 -22.37 -26.11
N LEU A 358 2.72 -21.04 -26.07
CA LEU A 358 3.92 -20.23 -25.88
C LEU A 358 3.72 -19.22 -24.74
N GLY A 359 4.69 -19.11 -23.84
CA GLY A 359 4.64 -18.14 -22.75
C GLY A 359 5.71 -18.39 -21.69
N ASN A 360 5.41 -17.99 -20.45
CA ASN A 360 6.29 -18.15 -19.29
C ASN A 360 5.84 -19.34 -18.41
N SER A 361 6.14 -19.31 -17.11
CA SER A 361 5.80 -20.37 -16.16
C SER A 361 4.29 -20.71 -16.10
N TYR A 362 3.41 -19.79 -16.47
CA TYR A 362 1.96 -20.02 -16.51
C TYR A 362 1.57 -21.16 -17.47
N VAL A 363 2.28 -21.27 -18.59
CA VAL A 363 2.03 -22.31 -19.59
C VAL A 363 2.26 -23.71 -19.03
N MET A 364 3.20 -23.88 -18.10
CA MET A 364 3.47 -25.17 -17.47
C MET A 364 2.28 -25.68 -16.66
N ASN A 365 1.48 -24.77 -16.09
CA ASN A 365 0.30 -25.11 -15.30
C ASN A 365 -0.96 -25.26 -16.18
N LEU A 366 -1.00 -24.65 -17.37
CA LEU A 366 -2.17 -24.67 -18.25
C LEU A 366 -2.15 -25.85 -19.24
N GLY A 367 -0.99 -26.46 -19.46
CA GLY A 367 -0.81 -27.50 -20.48
C GLY A 367 -1.86 -28.62 -20.41
N GLU A 368 -2.10 -29.19 -19.23
CA GLU A 368 -3.04 -30.31 -19.09
C GLU A 368 -4.51 -29.88 -19.26
N HIS A 369 -4.90 -28.75 -18.66
CA HIS A 369 -6.27 -28.23 -18.78
C HIS A 369 -6.66 -27.93 -20.24
N ILE A 370 -5.74 -27.36 -21.02
CA ILE A 370 -5.98 -27.10 -22.44
C ILE A 370 -6.06 -28.41 -23.22
N ARG A 371 -5.14 -29.36 -23.00
CA ARG A 371 -5.20 -30.70 -23.64
C ARG A 371 -6.53 -31.40 -23.37
N ALA A 372 -7.04 -31.31 -22.14
CA ALA A 372 -8.31 -31.89 -21.73
C ALA A 372 -9.51 -31.24 -22.42
N HIS A 373 -9.52 -29.91 -22.62
CA HIS A 373 -10.57 -29.21 -23.37
C HIS A 373 -10.67 -29.69 -24.83
N PHE A 374 -9.53 -30.04 -25.44
CA PHE A 374 -9.51 -30.65 -26.77
C PHE A 374 -9.78 -32.16 -26.76
N ASN A 375 -10.18 -32.74 -25.63
CA ASN A 375 -10.36 -34.19 -25.44
C ASN A 375 -9.15 -35.01 -25.92
N TYR A 376 -7.94 -34.46 -25.80
CA TYR A 376 -6.70 -35.07 -26.27
C TYR A 376 -6.72 -35.41 -27.78
N ASN A 377 -7.51 -34.68 -28.57
CA ASN A 377 -7.74 -34.95 -29.98
C ASN A 377 -6.93 -33.99 -30.89
N TYR A 378 -5.61 -34.12 -30.87
CA TYR A 378 -4.66 -33.36 -31.70
C TYR A 378 -3.60 -34.29 -32.31
N SER A 379 -3.01 -33.89 -33.43
CA SER A 379 -1.92 -34.61 -34.11
C SER A 379 -0.56 -34.34 -33.44
N ASP A 380 -0.41 -33.17 -32.84
CA ASP A 380 0.76 -32.73 -32.10
C ASP A 380 0.35 -31.72 -31.03
N TYR A 381 0.87 -31.85 -29.81
CA TYR A 381 0.68 -30.86 -28.76
C TYR A 381 1.99 -30.61 -28.06
N ARG A 382 2.37 -29.34 -27.99
CA ARG A 382 3.55 -28.93 -27.22
C ARG A 382 3.35 -27.62 -26.51
N TYR A 383 4.16 -27.41 -25.48
CA TYR A 383 4.32 -26.10 -24.90
C TYR A 383 5.77 -25.67 -24.83
N VAL A 384 5.99 -24.36 -24.90
CA VAL A 384 7.27 -23.70 -24.78
C VAL A 384 7.15 -22.65 -23.67
N SER A 385 7.83 -22.89 -22.54
CA SER A 385 7.87 -22.02 -21.38
C SER A 385 9.24 -21.39 -21.21
N ILE A 386 9.30 -20.07 -21.30
CA ILE A 386 10.55 -19.29 -21.35
C ILE A 386 10.56 -18.27 -20.21
N ASN A 387 11.71 -18.07 -19.58
CA ASN A 387 11.87 -17.03 -18.57
C ASN A 387 11.61 -15.64 -19.18
N GLU A 388 10.78 -14.84 -18.51
CA GLU A 388 10.25 -13.57 -19.01
C GLU A 388 9.65 -13.65 -20.43
N GLY A 389 9.13 -14.82 -20.82
CA GLY A 389 8.49 -15.01 -22.12
C GLY A 389 7.07 -14.45 -22.15
N TYR A 390 6.87 -13.30 -22.78
CA TYR A 390 5.54 -12.69 -22.94
C TYR A 390 4.86 -13.05 -24.27
N GLY A 391 5.56 -13.74 -25.17
CA GLY A 391 5.02 -14.28 -26.41
C GLY A 391 4.88 -13.27 -27.55
N ILE A 392 4.33 -12.07 -27.30
CA ILE A 392 4.08 -11.05 -28.33
C ILE A 392 4.90 -9.77 -28.18
N TYR A 393 5.59 -9.56 -27.06
CA TYR A 393 6.39 -8.36 -26.83
C TYR A 393 7.55 -8.65 -25.87
N ALA A 394 8.45 -7.69 -25.74
CA ALA A 394 9.61 -7.73 -24.85
C ALA A 394 9.99 -6.32 -24.37
N ASP A 395 10.38 -6.21 -23.10
CA ASP A 395 10.76 -4.95 -22.44
C ASP A 395 12.10 -5.04 -21.67
N SER A 396 12.76 -6.19 -21.70
CA SER A 396 14.01 -6.48 -21.00
C SER A 396 14.92 -7.31 -21.92
N PRO A 397 16.25 -7.27 -21.73
CA PRO A 397 17.17 -8.13 -22.50
C PRO A 397 16.85 -9.63 -22.39
N ILE A 398 16.21 -10.04 -21.29
CA ILE A 398 15.79 -11.44 -21.08
C ILE A 398 14.54 -11.75 -21.89
N SER A 399 13.52 -10.89 -21.84
CA SER A 399 12.29 -11.08 -22.61
C SER A 399 12.52 -10.98 -24.12
N PHE A 400 13.48 -10.15 -24.57
CA PHE A 400 13.87 -10.10 -25.99
C PHE A 400 14.44 -11.44 -26.47
N ALA A 401 15.35 -12.05 -25.71
CA ALA A 401 15.87 -13.37 -26.04
C ALA A 401 14.76 -14.42 -26.05
N GLY A 402 13.81 -14.33 -25.10
CA GLY A 402 12.67 -15.24 -25.05
C GLY A 402 11.71 -15.09 -26.23
N LEU A 403 11.48 -13.86 -26.71
CA LEU A 403 10.66 -13.58 -27.88
C LEU A 403 11.25 -14.19 -29.15
N GLU A 404 12.57 -14.07 -29.35
CA GLU A 404 13.28 -14.65 -30.49
C GLU A 404 13.23 -16.18 -30.47
N VAL A 405 13.39 -16.80 -29.30
CA VAL A 405 13.22 -18.25 -29.14
C VAL A 405 11.78 -18.67 -29.47
N GLY A 406 10.78 -17.94 -28.99
CA GLY A 406 9.37 -18.17 -29.30
C GLY A 406 9.09 -18.13 -30.81
N LYS A 407 9.54 -17.06 -31.50
CA LYS A 407 9.48 -16.93 -32.97
C LYS A 407 10.07 -18.13 -33.68
N LYS A 408 11.27 -18.53 -33.29
CA LYS A 408 11.95 -19.67 -33.89
C LYS A 408 11.19 -20.99 -33.71
N GLN A 409 10.57 -21.22 -32.55
CA GLN A 409 9.78 -22.44 -32.32
C GLN A 409 8.51 -22.48 -33.16
N VAL A 410 7.83 -21.34 -33.30
CA VAL A 410 6.65 -21.24 -34.17
C VAL A 410 7.05 -21.49 -35.63
N GLU A 411 8.16 -20.94 -36.10
CA GLU A 411 8.67 -21.17 -37.46
C GLU A 411 9.05 -22.64 -37.73
N ILE A 412 9.68 -23.31 -36.76
CA ILE A 412 10.11 -24.72 -36.88
C ILE A 412 8.91 -25.65 -36.92
N HIS A 413 7.93 -25.45 -36.04
CA HIS A 413 6.86 -26.41 -35.80
C HIS A 413 5.56 -26.10 -36.55
N LYS A 414 5.36 -24.85 -36.96
CA LYS A 414 4.23 -24.39 -37.77
C LYS A 414 2.87 -24.92 -37.25
N PRO A 415 2.51 -24.60 -36.01
CA PRO A 415 1.31 -25.13 -35.39
C PRO A 415 0.06 -24.62 -36.10
N ASP A 416 -0.97 -25.47 -36.22
CA ASP A 416 -2.27 -25.06 -36.74
C ASP A 416 -2.95 -24.06 -35.80
N LEU A 417 -2.76 -24.23 -34.48
CA LEU A 417 -3.22 -23.35 -33.42
C LEU A 417 -2.05 -22.94 -32.50
N LEU A 418 -1.74 -21.63 -32.46
CA LEU A 418 -0.81 -21.04 -31.49
C LEU A 418 -1.59 -20.33 -30.38
N ILE A 419 -1.44 -20.80 -29.14
CA ILE A 419 -2.00 -20.17 -27.94
C ILE A 419 -0.90 -19.42 -27.22
N ILE A 420 -1.07 -18.11 -27.08
CA ILE A 420 -0.09 -17.26 -26.39
C ILE A 420 -0.59 -16.92 -24.99
N VAL A 421 0.18 -17.34 -23.98
CA VAL A 421 -0.10 -17.01 -22.58
C VAL A 421 0.86 -15.91 -22.16
N ALA A 422 0.42 -14.68 -22.37
CA ALA A 422 1.14 -13.48 -21.99
C ALA A 422 0.72 -12.99 -20.59
N ARG A 423 1.67 -12.38 -19.86
CA ARG A 423 1.37 -11.55 -18.70
C ARG A 423 1.83 -10.13 -18.98
N TYR A 424 1.07 -9.16 -18.48
CA TYR A 424 1.42 -7.74 -18.54
C TYR A 424 2.59 -7.42 -17.61
N THR A 425 3.60 -6.72 -18.12
CA THR A 425 4.70 -6.19 -17.31
C THR A 425 4.39 -4.82 -16.75
N ARG A 426 5.23 -4.32 -15.83
CA ARG A 426 5.15 -2.95 -15.32
C ARG A 426 5.28 -1.91 -16.44
N ALA A 427 5.98 -2.22 -17.54
CA ALA A 427 6.11 -1.33 -18.69
C ALA A 427 4.78 -1.10 -19.42
N MET A 428 3.81 -2.00 -19.27
CA MET A 428 2.47 -1.90 -19.88
C MET A 428 1.37 -1.56 -18.86
N LYS A 429 1.73 -1.07 -17.67
CA LYS A 429 0.77 -0.55 -16.66
C LYS A 429 0.33 0.89 -16.94
N THR A 430 0.87 1.54 -17.97
CA THR A 430 0.49 2.89 -18.41
C THR A 430 -0.55 2.86 -19.52
N GLU A 431 -1.24 3.98 -19.76
CA GLU A 431 -2.18 4.08 -20.88
C GLU A 431 -1.46 3.82 -22.22
N VAL A 432 -2.09 3.02 -23.08
CA VAL A 432 -1.55 2.64 -24.39
C VAL A 432 -1.82 3.75 -25.40
N GLU A 433 -0.76 4.34 -25.96
CA GLU A 433 -0.86 5.35 -27.02
C GLU A 433 -0.80 4.71 -28.41
N GLN A 434 -1.39 5.34 -29.43
CA GLN A 434 -1.41 4.80 -30.81
C GLN A 434 0.00 4.59 -31.43
N ASN A 435 1.00 5.34 -30.97
CA ASN A 435 2.40 5.21 -31.41
C ASN A 435 3.28 4.50 -30.37
N ASP A 436 2.68 3.72 -29.47
CA ASP A 436 3.45 2.97 -28.49
C ASP A 436 4.32 1.91 -29.19
N LYS A 437 5.62 1.95 -28.90
CA LYS A 437 6.62 0.99 -29.39
C LYS A 437 6.22 -0.46 -29.13
N TYR A 438 5.49 -0.73 -28.04
CA TYR A 438 5.05 -2.09 -27.69
C TYR A 438 3.90 -2.56 -28.58
N VAL A 439 2.98 -1.67 -28.96
CA VAL A 439 1.88 -1.99 -29.88
C VAL A 439 2.43 -2.34 -31.26
N ILE A 440 3.42 -1.56 -31.74
CA ILE A 440 4.11 -1.83 -33.01
C ILE A 440 4.79 -3.21 -32.94
N GLN A 441 5.56 -3.47 -31.87
CA GLN A 441 6.23 -4.75 -31.68
C GLN A 441 5.24 -5.93 -31.63
N MET A 442 4.10 -5.79 -30.93
CA MET A 442 3.06 -6.82 -30.88
C MET A 442 2.49 -7.12 -32.26
N ASN A 443 2.15 -6.09 -33.03
CA ASN A 443 1.62 -6.26 -34.37
C ASN A 443 2.64 -6.97 -35.28
N ASP A 444 3.91 -6.56 -35.26
CA ASP A 444 4.98 -7.19 -36.05
C ASP A 444 5.17 -8.67 -35.68
N VAL A 445 5.05 -9.00 -34.39
CA VAL A 445 5.19 -10.38 -33.90
C VAL A 445 3.97 -11.23 -34.26
N ILE A 446 2.76 -10.68 -34.16
CA ILE A 446 1.52 -11.35 -34.56
C ILE A 446 1.54 -11.64 -36.07
N GLU A 447 1.90 -10.65 -36.89
CA GLU A 447 2.04 -10.83 -38.35
C GLU A 447 3.08 -11.92 -38.68
N PHE A 448 4.20 -11.96 -37.93
CA PHE A 448 5.17 -13.04 -38.05
C PHE A 448 4.55 -14.40 -37.72
N TYR A 449 3.79 -14.52 -36.63
CA TYR A 449 3.17 -15.79 -36.25
C TYR A 449 2.09 -16.25 -37.25
N GLU A 450 1.28 -15.32 -37.77
CA GLU A 450 0.25 -15.61 -38.78
C GLU A 450 0.83 -16.21 -40.07
N LYS A 451 2.09 -15.88 -40.40
CA LYS A 451 2.79 -16.49 -41.54
C LYS A 451 3.09 -17.99 -41.36
N TYR A 452 3.19 -18.46 -40.12
CA TYR A 452 3.63 -19.82 -39.79
C TYR A 452 2.57 -20.65 -39.02
N GLY A 453 1.46 -20.05 -38.58
CA GLY A 453 0.35 -20.73 -37.91
C GLY A 453 -0.87 -19.83 -37.74
N SER A 454 -2.02 -20.37 -37.29
CA SER A 454 -3.19 -19.53 -36.95
C SER A 454 -3.11 -19.10 -35.49
N VAL A 455 -3.17 -17.78 -35.23
CA VAL A 455 -3.03 -17.19 -33.88
C VAL A 455 -4.41 -16.92 -33.29
N HIS A 456 -4.68 -17.41 -32.07
CA HIS A 456 -5.94 -17.17 -31.36
C HIS A 456 -5.74 -16.75 -29.91
#